data_AF-A0A1E3VDE4-F1
#
_entry.id   AF-A0A1E3VDE4-F1
#
_cell.length_a   1.000
_cell.length_b   1.000
_cell.length_c   1.000
_cell.angle_alpha   90.00
_cell.angle_beta   90.00
_cell.angle_gamma   90.00
#
_symmetry.space_group_name_H-M   'P 1'
#
loop_
_entity.id
_entity.type
_entity.pdbx_description
1 polymer ?
#
loop_
_entity_poly.entity_id
_entity_poly.type
_entity_poly.pdbx_seq_one_letter_code
_entity_poly.pdbx_strand_id
1 'polypeptide(L)'
;MLGRTANGLYWMFRYIERAENGARLIDAGLRMSLTRSEATEDDWDGVLQSAGVRELYDQVHDRLTSSDAIDFLLRDRANPSSVMSCIEAGRHNARMVRTALTRETWEATNECWIAMKESLTRKVRPAEMPEVIDAIKRRTGLIRGAFHGTMLRNEIFNFSRIGTFIERADNTARILDVKYYVLLPAVAAVGSSMDNVQWESILRSVSAHRAYGWVYDAELKPANIADFLISNGRMPRSLAYCYEKIVSNLGYLAREYGEKHAAHETAEQTLQSLRSRSIDDIMDQGLHEYLEEFISHNNRVGQEITDGYRFYN
;
A
#
# COMPACT_ATOMS: atom_id res chain seq x y z
N MET A 1 3.17 -24.75 12.75
CA MET A 1 4.03 -24.75 11.54
C MET A 1 5.18 -23.75 11.78
N LEU A 2 6.42 -24.06 11.35
CA LEU A 2 7.64 -23.28 11.69
C LEU A 2 7.45 -21.78 11.36
N GLY A 3 7.81 -20.89 12.29
CA GLY A 3 7.67 -19.43 12.13
C GLY A 3 8.31 -18.87 10.86
N ARG A 4 9.29 -19.57 10.27
CA ARG A 4 9.84 -19.28 8.94
C ARG A 4 8.79 -19.32 7.81
N THR A 5 7.87 -20.29 7.82
CA THR A 5 6.82 -20.38 6.78
C THR A 5 5.83 -19.23 6.90
N ALA A 6 5.38 -18.94 8.13
CA ALA A 6 4.49 -17.81 8.39
C ALA A 6 5.15 -16.47 8.01
N ASN A 7 6.42 -16.28 8.39
CA ASN A 7 7.24 -15.12 8.03
C ASN A 7 7.32 -14.95 6.50
N GLY A 8 7.67 -16.01 5.78
CA GLY A 8 7.77 -15.99 4.33
C GLY A 8 6.47 -15.60 3.65
N LEU A 9 5.34 -16.17 4.07
CA LEU A 9 4.02 -15.86 3.51
C LEU A 9 3.56 -14.43 3.83
N TYR A 10 3.74 -14.01 5.08
CA TYR A 10 3.41 -12.66 5.53
C TYR A 10 4.15 -11.62 4.70
N TRP A 11 5.48 -11.73 4.58
CA TRP A 11 6.28 -10.78 3.81
C TRP A 11 6.09 -10.93 2.30
N MET A 12 5.88 -12.13 1.78
CA MET A 12 5.54 -12.33 0.36
C MET A 12 4.38 -11.42 -0.06
N PHE A 13 3.29 -11.43 0.70
CA PHE A 13 2.11 -10.64 0.38
C PHE A 13 2.26 -9.14 0.69
N ARG A 14 3.08 -8.77 1.68
CA ARG A 14 3.48 -7.36 1.86
C ARG A 14 4.23 -6.83 0.65
N TYR A 15 5.23 -7.55 0.16
CA TYR A 15 5.99 -7.11 -1.01
C TYR A 15 5.14 -7.05 -2.29
N ILE A 16 4.23 -8.02 -2.49
CA ILE A 16 3.32 -7.99 -3.65
C ILE A 16 2.39 -6.77 -3.59
N GLU A 17 1.81 -6.47 -2.42
CA GLU A 17 0.95 -5.29 -2.26
C GLU A 17 1.76 -4.00 -2.44
N ARG A 18 2.98 -3.90 -1.88
CA ARG A 18 3.89 -2.76 -2.05
C ARG A 18 4.25 -2.51 -3.51
N ALA A 19 4.54 -3.56 -4.27
CA ALA A 19 4.82 -3.45 -5.71
C ALA A 19 3.62 -2.89 -6.49
N GLU A 20 2.40 -3.36 -6.20
CA GLU A 20 1.18 -2.82 -6.81
C GLU A 20 0.98 -1.34 -6.43
N ASN A 21 1.18 -1.00 -5.16
CA ASN A 21 1.05 0.36 -4.65
C ASN A 21 2.07 1.32 -5.27
N GLY A 22 3.33 0.91 -5.42
CA GLY A 22 4.36 1.69 -6.10
C GLY A 22 3.98 2.01 -7.54
N ALA A 23 3.49 1.03 -8.30
CA ALA A 23 3.01 1.25 -9.66
C ALA A 23 1.82 2.23 -9.73
N ARG A 24 0.95 2.22 -8.72
CA ARG A 24 -0.20 3.13 -8.61
C ARG A 24 0.22 4.55 -8.25
N LEU A 25 1.20 4.71 -7.36
CA LEU A 25 1.80 5.99 -7.03
C LEU A 25 2.47 6.63 -8.25
N ILE A 26 3.22 5.84 -9.03
CA ILE A 26 3.83 6.33 -10.28
C ILE A 26 2.75 6.77 -11.29
N ASP A 27 1.69 5.99 -11.48
CA ASP A 27 0.55 6.36 -12.37
C ASP A 27 -0.10 7.68 -11.94
N ALA A 28 -0.29 7.87 -10.64
CA ALA A 28 -0.82 9.09 -10.06
C ALA A 28 0.12 10.29 -10.29
N GLY A 29 1.42 10.14 -10.02
CA GLY A 29 2.44 11.16 -10.24
C GLY A 29 2.56 11.59 -11.71
N LEU A 30 2.52 10.63 -12.64
CA LEU A 30 2.53 10.91 -14.08
C LEU A 30 1.32 11.73 -14.52
N ARG A 31 0.12 11.43 -14.02
CA ARG A 31 -1.09 12.19 -14.35
C ARG A 31 -1.05 13.60 -13.80
N MET A 32 -0.54 13.77 -12.58
CA MET A 32 -0.34 15.09 -11.99
C MET A 32 0.62 15.94 -12.83
N SER A 33 1.76 15.36 -13.22
CA SER A 33 2.76 16.02 -14.08
C SER A 33 2.19 16.46 -15.44
N LEU A 34 1.21 15.72 -15.99
CA LEU A 34 0.56 16.07 -17.26
C LEU A 34 -0.51 17.18 -17.14
N THR A 35 -1.04 17.41 -15.94
CA THR A 35 -2.14 18.35 -15.72
C THR A 35 -1.65 19.77 -15.40
N ARG A 36 -0.40 19.92 -14.94
CA ARG A 36 0.21 21.24 -14.70
C ARG A 36 0.88 21.76 -15.97
N SER A 37 0.60 23.00 -16.34
CA SER A 37 1.22 23.67 -17.51
C SER A 37 2.72 23.96 -17.32
N GLU A 38 3.18 23.99 -16.07
CA GLU A 38 4.59 24.00 -15.67
C GLU A 38 4.82 22.81 -14.73
N ALA A 39 5.29 21.68 -15.26
CA ALA A 39 5.66 20.53 -14.44
C ALA A 39 6.91 20.91 -13.62
N THR A 40 6.74 21.29 -12.36
CA THR A 40 7.87 21.55 -11.45
C THR A 40 8.44 20.23 -10.94
N GLU A 41 9.75 20.21 -10.68
CA GLU A 41 10.47 19.08 -10.07
C GLU A 41 9.83 18.63 -8.74
N ASP A 42 9.08 19.53 -8.08
CA ASP A 42 8.32 19.33 -6.83
C ASP A 42 7.19 18.26 -6.91
N ASP A 43 6.71 17.89 -8.10
CA ASP A 43 5.60 16.92 -8.21
C ASP A 43 5.98 15.49 -7.79
N TRP A 44 7.25 15.12 -7.93
CA TRP A 44 7.75 13.80 -7.55
C TRP A 44 8.19 13.71 -6.10
N ASP A 45 8.31 14.86 -5.43
CA ASP A 45 8.64 14.99 -4.02
C ASP A 45 7.59 14.26 -3.16
N GLY A 46 6.31 14.63 -3.33
CA GLY A 46 5.19 13.99 -2.63
C GLY A 46 5.03 12.51 -2.98
N VAL A 47 5.34 12.10 -4.21
CA VAL A 47 5.27 10.69 -4.60
C VAL A 47 6.33 9.87 -3.83
N LEU A 48 7.56 10.38 -3.73
CA LEU A 48 8.64 9.74 -2.97
C LEU A 48 8.38 9.73 -1.46
N GLN A 49 7.80 10.80 -0.92
CA GLN A 49 7.33 10.85 0.47
C GLN A 49 6.22 9.80 0.72
N SER A 50 5.25 9.68 -0.18
CA SER A 50 4.11 8.74 -0.05
C SER A 50 4.59 7.30 -0.10
N ALA A 51 5.62 7.04 -0.90
CA ALA A 51 6.29 5.76 -0.97
C ALA A 51 7.22 5.49 0.23
N GLY A 52 7.48 6.49 1.08
CA GLY A 52 8.36 6.38 2.25
C GLY A 52 9.84 6.22 1.88
N VAL A 53 10.27 6.73 0.72
CA VAL A 53 11.63 6.51 0.19
C VAL A 53 12.37 7.79 -0.16
N ARG A 54 11.85 8.95 0.22
CA ARG A 54 12.47 10.24 -0.10
C ARG A 54 13.88 10.40 0.47
N GLU A 55 14.07 10.14 1.75
CA GLU A 55 15.40 10.24 2.38
C GLU A 55 16.42 9.29 1.73
N LEU A 56 15.96 8.11 1.29
CA LEU A 56 16.80 7.16 0.59
C LEU A 56 17.15 7.61 -0.83
N TYR A 57 16.23 8.31 -1.50
CA TYR A 57 16.49 8.92 -2.81
C TYR A 57 17.59 9.96 -2.72
N ASP A 58 17.53 10.85 -1.73
CA ASP A 58 18.51 11.93 -1.53
C ASP A 58 19.92 11.41 -1.20
N GLN A 59 20.05 10.15 -0.74
CA GLN A 59 21.34 9.51 -0.51
C GLN A 59 22.04 9.05 -1.81
N VAL A 60 21.29 8.87 -2.89
CA VAL A 60 21.81 8.33 -4.16
C VAL A 60 21.66 9.27 -5.35
N HIS A 61 20.81 10.30 -5.25
CA HIS A 61 20.57 11.29 -6.29
C HIS A 61 20.78 12.71 -5.76
N ASP A 62 21.60 13.50 -6.47
CA ASP A 62 21.89 14.90 -6.10
C ASP A 62 20.72 15.86 -6.39
N ARG A 63 19.82 15.48 -7.30
CA ARG A 63 18.71 16.30 -7.77
C ARG A 63 17.48 15.45 -8.00
N LEU A 64 16.32 16.02 -7.70
CA LEU A 64 15.03 15.41 -7.99
C LEU A 64 14.66 15.67 -9.44
N THR A 65 14.67 14.63 -10.27
CA THR A 65 14.08 14.68 -11.62
C THR A 65 12.98 13.64 -11.72
N SER A 66 11.92 13.93 -12.50
CA SER A 66 10.84 12.97 -12.75
C SER A 66 11.37 11.65 -13.30
N SER A 67 12.37 11.74 -14.18
CA SER A 67 12.97 10.57 -14.82
C SER A 67 13.67 9.65 -13.82
N ASP A 68 14.39 10.23 -12.85
CA ASP A 68 15.14 9.48 -11.86
C ASP A 68 14.25 9.02 -10.71
N ALA A 69 13.28 9.82 -10.28
CA ALA A 69 12.26 9.40 -9.30
C ALA A 69 11.48 8.17 -9.79
N ILE A 70 11.07 8.16 -11.07
CA ILE A 70 10.39 7.01 -11.66
C ILE A 70 11.31 5.78 -11.72
N ASP A 71 12.57 5.94 -12.16
CA ASP A 71 13.52 4.81 -12.22
C ASP A 71 13.80 4.24 -10.82
N PHE A 72 13.93 5.12 -9.83
CA PHE A 72 14.15 4.80 -8.43
C PHE A 72 12.99 4.02 -7.80
N LEU A 73 11.75 4.41 -8.12
CA LEU A 73 10.56 3.70 -7.65
C LEU A 73 10.31 2.39 -8.41
N LEU A 74 10.69 2.29 -9.68
CA LEU A 74 10.45 1.09 -10.49
C LEU A 74 11.50 0.00 -10.28
N ARG A 75 12.79 0.35 -10.35
CA ARG A 75 13.82 -0.67 -10.59
C ARG A 75 15.16 -0.45 -9.93
N ASP A 76 15.43 0.73 -9.38
CA ASP A 76 16.70 0.95 -8.68
C ASP A 76 16.83 -0.02 -7.49
N ARG A 77 18.02 -0.62 -7.38
CA ARG A 77 18.39 -1.57 -6.34
C ARG A 77 18.83 -0.89 -5.06
N ALA A 78 19.21 0.39 -5.12
CA ALA A 78 19.39 1.21 -3.93
C ALA A 78 18.08 1.35 -3.13
N ASN A 79 16.93 1.28 -3.83
CA ASN A 79 15.62 1.24 -3.21
C ASN A 79 15.14 -0.21 -2.98
N PRO A 80 15.13 -0.72 -1.73
CA PRO A 80 14.59 -2.05 -1.44
C PRO A 80 13.07 -2.13 -1.61
N SER A 81 12.39 -0.96 -1.64
CA SER A 81 10.97 -0.82 -1.88
C SER A 81 10.62 -0.53 -3.34
N SER A 82 11.59 -0.53 -4.26
CA SER A 82 11.27 -0.42 -5.69
C SER A 82 10.41 -1.60 -6.15
N VAL A 83 9.61 -1.40 -7.21
CA VAL A 83 8.71 -2.43 -7.73
C VAL A 83 9.49 -3.72 -8.02
N MET A 84 10.64 -3.62 -8.70
CA MET A 84 11.46 -4.78 -9.02
C MET A 84 12.02 -5.46 -7.76
N SER A 85 12.53 -4.70 -6.79
CA SER A 85 13.05 -5.23 -5.52
C SER A 85 11.96 -5.96 -4.73
N CYS A 86 10.76 -5.40 -4.65
CA CYS A 86 9.61 -6.02 -3.99
C CYS A 86 9.18 -7.31 -4.69
N ILE A 87 9.07 -7.32 -6.02
CA ILE A 87 8.67 -8.51 -6.77
C ILE A 87 9.70 -9.64 -6.61
N GLU A 88 10.99 -9.30 -6.60
CA GLU A 88 12.05 -10.27 -6.35
C GLU A 88 12.01 -10.81 -4.92
N ALA A 89 11.85 -9.96 -3.90
CA ALA A 89 11.70 -10.38 -2.51
C ALA A 89 10.45 -11.26 -2.30
N GLY A 90 9.32 -10.89 -2.90
CA GLY A 90 8.09 -11.68 -2.90
C GLY A 90 8.28 -13.06 -3.53
N ARG A 91 8.95 -13.13 -4.69
CA ARG A 91 9.27 -14.39 -5.36
C ARG A 91 10.29 -15.24 -4.58
N HIS A 92 11.25 -14.61 -3.91
CA HIS A 92 12.18 -15.30 -3.03
C HIS A 92 11.46 -15.97 -1.86
N ASN A 93 10.57 -15.23 -1.18
CA ASN A 93 9.75 -15.77 -0.11
C ASN A 93 8.84 -16.91 -0.61
N ALA A 94 8.20 -16.74 -1.77
CA ALA A 94 7.41 -17.78 -2.40
C ALA A 94 8.22 -19.07 -2.65
N ARG A 95 9.51 -18.93 -3.02
CA ARG A 95 10.41 -20.06 -3.24
C ARG A 95 10.75 -20.76 -1.94
N MET A 96 11.01 -20.00 -0.88
CA MET A 96 11.29 -20.54 0.45
C MET A 96 10.11 -21.34 1.01
N VAL A 97 8.88 -20.87 0.77
CA VAL A 97 7.65 -21.50 1.26
C VAL A 97 6.91 -22.29 0.17
N ARG A 98 7.64 -22.77 -0.86
CA ARG A 98 7.06 -23.37 -2.06
C ARG A 98 6.07 -24.50 -1.78
N THR A 99 6.33 -25.30 -0.74
CA THR A 99 5.48 -26.43 -0.32
C THR A 99 4.17 -25.99 0.34
N ALA A 100 4.11 -24.75 0.83
CA ALA A 100 2.91 -24.15 1.42
C ALA A 100 2.00 -23.48 0.36
N LEU A 101 2.46 -23.33 -0.89
CA LEU A 101 1.71 -22.66 -1.95
C LEU A 101 1.09 -23.67 -2.92
N THR A 102 -0.14 -23.36 -3.38
CA THR A 102 -0.73 -24.02 -4.54
C THR A 102 0.12 -23.77 -5.79
N ARG A 103 -0.04 -24.65 -6.78
CA ARG A 103 0.67 -24.55 -8.06
C ARG A 103 0.36 -23.21 -8.73
N GLU A 104 -0.91 -22.82 -8.75
CA GLU A 104 -1.43 -21.62 -9.41
C GLU A 104 -0.83 -20.36 -8.77
N THR A 105 -0.78 -20.29 -7.43
CA THR A 105 -0.18 -19.14 -6.73
C THR A 105 1.32 -19.03 -7.01
N TRP A 106 2.02 -20.16 -7.00
CA TRP A 106 3.44 -20.20 -7.31
C TRP A 106 3.74 -19.78 -8.76
N GLU A 107 3.03 -20.35 -9.73
CA GLU A 107 3.21 -20.04 -11.15
C GLU A 107 2.91 -18.56 -11.43
N ALA A 108 1.79 -18.03 -10.92
CA ALA A 108 1.47 -16.60 -11.05
C ALA A 108 2.56 -15.69 -10.49
N THR A 109 3.14 -16.05 -9.33
CA THR A 109 4.23 -15.28 -8.70
C THR A 109 5.51 -15.35 -9.52
N ASN A 110 5.88 -16.55 -9.99
CA ASN A 110 7.09 -16.75 -10.76
C ASN A 110 7.00 -16.08 -12.14
N GLU A 111 5.87 -16.17 -12.82
CA GLU A 111 5.62 -15.49 -14.10
C GLU A 111 5.62 -13.96 -13.95
N CYS A 112 5.05 -13.44 -12.87
CA CYS A 112 5.14 -12.01 -12.53
C CYS A 112 6.61 -11.57 -12.46
N TRP A 113 7.45 -12.30 -11.72
CA TRP A 113 8.88 -11.98 -11.63
C TRP A 113 9.60 -12.07 -12.98
N ILE A 114 9.34 -13.10 -13.79
CA ILE A 114 9.95 -13.23 -15.13
C ILE A 114 9.61 -12.01 -15.99
N ALA A 115 8.31 -11.68 -16.08
CA ALA A 115 7.84 -10.56 -16.89
C ALA A 115 8.42 -9.22 -16.42
N MET A 116 8.43 -8.97 -15.10
CA MET A 116 8.93 -7.70 -14.58
C MET A 116 10.44 -7.57 -14.69
N LYS A 117 11.18 -8.67 -14.52
CA LYS A 117 12.62 -8.69 -14.76
C LYS A 117 12.94 -8.31 -16.20
N GLU A 118 12.20 -8.84 -17.16
CA GLU A 118 12.36 -8.50 -18.58
C GLU A 118 11.99 -7.04 -18.85
N SER A 119 10.79 -6.60 -18.46
CA SER A 119 10.31 -5.23 -18.71
C SER A 119 11.14 -4.14 -18.03
N LEU A 120 11.74 -4.42 -16.87
CA LEU A 120 12.51 -3.46 -16.07
C LEU A 120 14.04 -3.63 -16.19
N THR A 121 14.52 -4.41 -17.18
CA THR A 121 15.97 -4.58 -17.41
C THR A 121 16.66 -3.26 -17.74
N ARG A 122 15.97 -2.34 -18.42
CA ARG A 122 16.45 -0.99 -18.76
C ARG A 122 15.48 0.08 -18.28
N LYS A 123 15.93 1.33 -18.24
CA LYS A 123 15.06 2.48 -17.91
C LYS A 123 13.88 2.51 -18.86
N VAL A 124 12.67 2.58 -18.30
CA VAL A 124 11.42 2.54 -19.05
C VAL A 124 11.22 3.88 -19.77
N ARG A 125 10.93 3.84 -21.07
CA ARG A 125 10.67 5.07 -21.82
C ARG A 125 9.30 5.64 -21.43
N PRO A 126 9.10 6.98 -21.43
CA PRO A 126 7.81 7.57 -21.10
C PRO A 126 6.62 6.99 -21.89
N ALA A 127 6.82 6.67 -23.18
CA ALA A 127 5.79 6.07 -24.04
C ALA A 127 5.41 4.62 -23.66
N GLU A 128 6.31 3.87 -23.01
CA GLU A 128 6.08 2.49 -22.57
C GLU A 128 5.48 2.44 -21.14
N MET A 129 5.47 3.57 -20.44
CA MET A 129 5.14 3.65 -19.02
C MET A 129 3.73 3.14 -18.67
N PRO A 130 2.65 3.52 -19.40
CA PRO A 130 1.32 3.01 -19.10
C PRO A 130 1.23 1.48 -19.22
N GLU A 131 1.89 0.91 -20.23
CA GLU A 131 1.90 -0.55 -20.44
C GLU A 131 2.61 -1.29 -19.31
N VAL A 132 3.77 -0.78 -18.86
CA VAL A 132 4.53 -1.36 -17.74
C VAL A 132 3.72 -1.30 -16.45
N ILE A 133 3.11 -0.15 -16.14
CA ILE A 133 2.25 0.03 -14.97
C ILE A 133 1.08 -0.95 -14.99
N ASP A 134 0.40 -1.08 -16.13
CA ASP A 134 -0.73 -1.99 -16.27
C ASP A 134 -0.29 -3.46 -16.24
N ALA A 135 0.91 -3.79 -16.73
CA ALA A 135 1.48 -5.12 -16.59
C ALA A 135 1.73 -5.47 -15.12
N ILE A 136 2.29 -4.55 -14.32
CA ILE A 136 2.48 -4.73 -12.87
C ILE A 136 1.13 -5.00 -12.20
N LYS A 137 0.15 -4.11 -12.38
CA LYS A 137 -1.20 -4.23 -11.77
C LYS A 137 -1.91 -5.52 -12.16
N ARG A 138 -1.83 -5.93 -13.44
CA ARG A 138 -2.44 -7.18 -13.92
C ARG A 138 -1.78 -8.41 -13.30
N ARG A 139 -0.45 -8.43 -13.23
CA ARG A 139 0.29 -9.57 -12.68
C ARG A 139 0.11 -9.71 -11.16
N THR A 140 0.16 -8.62 -10.39
CA THR A 140 -0.17 -8.67 -8.96
C THR A 140 -1.63 -9.06 -8.72
N GLY A 141 -2.54 -8.58 -9.56
CA GLY A 141 -3.94 -8.99 -9.59
C GLY A 141 -4.13 -10.49 -9.84
N LEU A 142 -3.37 -11.07 -10.77
CA LEU A 142 -3.38 -12.51 -11.05
C LEU A 142 -2.87 -13.32 -9.85
N ILE A 143 -1.78 -12.90 -9.19
CA ILE A 143 -1.29 -13.57 -7.97
C ILE A 143 -2.38 -13.57 -6.89
N ARG A 144 -3.01 -12.41 -6.65
CA ARG A 144 -4.10 -12.29 -5.67
C ARG A 144 -5.29 -13.17 -6.05
N GLY A 145 -5.65 -13.23 -7.32
CA GLY A 145 -6.74 -14.07 -7.85
C GLY A 145 -6.46 -15.56 -7.67
N ALA A 146 -5.27 -16.02 -8.06
CA ALA A 146 -4.82 -17.40 -7.90
C ALA A 146 -4.80 -17.81 -6.42
N PHE A 147 -4.25 -16.95 -5.56
CA PHE A 147 -4.21 -17.16 -4.12
C PHE A 147 -5.61 -17.32 -3.52
N HIS A 148 -6.51 -16.36 -3.77
CA HIS A 148 -7.88 -16.45 -3.24
C HIS A 148 -8.67 -17.60 -3.86
N GLY A 149 -8.43 -17.94 -5.12
CA GLY A 149 -9.16 -19.00 -5.81
C GLY A 149 -8.80 -20.41 -5.32
N THR A 150 -7.55 -20.63 -4.90
CA THR A 150 -7.02 -22.00 -4.74
C THR A 150 -6.53 -22.35 -3.33
N MET A 151 -6.11 -21.38 -2.52
CA MET A 151 -5.52 -21.66 -1.20
C MET A 151 -6.57 -22.06 -0.16
N LEU A 152 -6.32 -23.12 0.61
CA LEU A 152 -7.20 -23.49 1.73
C LEU A 152 -7.26 -22.38 2.79
N ARG A 153 -8.42 -22.16 3.42
CA ARG A 153 -8.64 -21.09 4.44
C ARG A 153 -8.12 -21.54 5.81
N ASN A 154 -6.81 -21.69 5.90
CA ASN A 154 -6.07 -22.07 7.10
C ASN A 154 -5.12 -20.95 7.54
N GLU A 155 -4.23 -21.25 8.48
CA GLU A 155 -3.19 -20.33 8.96
C GLU A 155 -2.34 -19.70 7.84
N ILE A 156 -1.96 -20.44 6.80
CA ILE A 156 -1.20 -19.94 5.64
C ILE A 156 -1.98 -18.81 4.96
N PHE A 157 -3.28 -19.02 4.78
CA PHE A 157 -4.17 -18.02 4.21
C PHE A 157 -4.26 -16.78 5.10
N ASN A 158 -4.43 -16.99 6.41
CA ASN A 158 -4.57 -15.91 7.37
C ASN A 158 -3.31 -15.04 7.47
N PHE A 159 -2.10 -15.62 7.59
CA PHE A 159 -0.84 -14.86 7.63
C PHE A 159 -0.63 -14.01 6.36
N SER A 160 -0.90 -14.60 5.19
CA SER A 160 -0.80 -13.90 3.90
C SER A 160 -1.79 -12.72 3.81
N ARG A 161 -3.02 -12.92 4.29
CA ARG A 161 -4.04 -11.88 4.33
C ARG A 161 -3.66 -10.75 5.29
N ILE A 162 -3.16 -11.08 6.49
CA ILE A 162 -2.69 -10.07 7.45
C ILE A 162 -1.58 -9.23 6.82
N GLY A 163 -0.57 -9.86 6.18
CA GLY A 163 0.48 -9.14 5.47
C GLY A 163 -0.08 -8.17 4.42
N THR A 164 -1.02 -8.65 3.59
CA THR A 164 -1.69 -7.81 2.58
C THR A 164 -2.34 -6.56 3.19
N PHE A 165 -3.09 -6.71 4.28
CA PHE A 165 -3.84 -5.59 4.86
C PHE A 165 -2.99 -4.64 5.71
N ILE A 166 -1.94 -5.14 6.38
CA ILE A 166 -0.97 -4.27 7.07
C ILE A 166 -0.30 -3.33 6.06
N GLU A 167 0.13 -3.87 4.92
CA GLU A 167 0.78 -3.08 3.87
C GLU A 167 -0.19 -2.09 3.20
N ARG A 168 -1.42 -2.55 2.92
CA ARG A 168 -2.44 -1.70 2.32
C ARG A 168 -2.86 -0.54 3.24
N ALA A 169 -3.02 -0.82 4.53
CA ALA A 169 -3.35 0.20 5.52
C ALA A 169 -2.24 1.25 5.63
N ASP A 170 -0.97 0.82 5.72
CA ASP A 170 0.18 1.73 5.74
C ASP A 170 0.23 2.61 4.49
N ASN A 171 0.05 2.02 3.30
CA ASN A 171 0.08 2.78 2.05
C ASN A 171 -1.06 3.79 1.94
N THR A 172 -2.29 3.41 2.30
CA THR A 172 -3.42 4.37 2.29
C THR A 172 -3.16 5.53 3.25
N ALA A 173 -2.63 5.24 4.45
CA ALA A 173 -2.33 6.29 5.44
C ALA A 173 -1.27 7.26 4.89
N ARG A 174 -0.16 6.77 4.33
CA ARG A 174 0.90 7.62 3.74
C ARG A 174 0.42 8.46 2.56
N ILE A 175 -0.44 7.90 1.71
CA ILE A 175 -1.03 8.64 0.57
C ILE A 175 -1.91 9.79 1.05
N LEU A 176 -2.70 9.55 2.11
CA LEU A 176 -3.50 10.62 2.74
C LEU A 176 -2.60 11.68 3.40
N ASP A 177 -1.54 11.23 4.05
CA ASP A 177 -0.67 12.05 4.89
C ASP A 177 0.13 13.08 4.07
N VAL A 178 0.73 12.66 2.96
CA VAL A 178 1.52 13.55 2.08
C VAL A 178 0.70 14.73 1.55
N LYS A 179 -0.61 14.56 1.38
CA LYS A 179 -1.46 15.66 0.93
C LYS A 179 -1.50 16.81 1.95
N TYR A 180 -1.37 16.50 3.24
CA TYR A 180 -1.39 17.50 4.30
C TYR A 180 -0.19 18.47 4.21
N TYR A 181 0.98 17.98 3.80
CA TYR A 181 2.21 18.80 3.77
C TYR A 181 2.58 19.40 2.43
N VAL A 182 2.38 18.69 1.32
CA VAL A 182 2.96 19.10 0.03
C VAL A 182 1.98 19.93 -0.81
N LEU A 183 0.69 19.85 -0.53
CA LEU A 183 -0.36 20.31 -1.45
C LEU A 183 -1.39 21.28 -0.86
N LEU A 184 -1.24 21.73 0.39
CA LEU A 184 -2.02 22.84 0.93
C LEU A 184 -1.25 24.15 0.74
N PRO A 185 -1.60 25.00 -0.25
CA PRO A 185 -1.41 26.42 -0.02
C PRO A 185 -2.26 26.78 1.20
N ALA A 186 -1.81 27.76 1.99
CA ALA A 186 -2.53 28.28 3.17
C ALA A 186 -4.05 28.21 3.01
N VAL A 187 -4.78 27.81 4.06
CA VAL A 187 -6.24 27.61 4.24
C VAL A 187 -7.18 28.29 3.21
N ALA A 188 -6.81 29.45 2.69
CA ALA A 188 -7.41 30.14 1.54
C ALA A 188 -7.48 29.39 0.19
N ALA A 189 -6.81 28.24 -0.02
CA ALA A 189 -6.79 27.53 -1.31
C ALA A 189 -7.54 26.18 -1.37
N VAL A 190 -8.16 25.76 -0.26
CA VAL A 190 -8.98 24.55 -0.18
C VAL A 190 -10.21 24.70 -1.08
N GLY A 191 -10.45 23.74 -1.98
CA GLY A 191 -11.57 23.79 -2.95
C GLY A 191 -11.28 24.46 -4.30
N SER A 192 -10.01 24.74 -4.61
CA SER A 192 -9.61 25.17 -5.96
C SER A 192 -9.68 24.01 -6.98
N SER A 193 -9.72 24.33 -8.29
CA SER A 193 -9.71 23.31 -9.35
C SER A 193 -8.47 22.40 -9.32
N MET A 194 -7.32 22.93 -8.87
CA MET A 194 -6.10 22.13 -8.68
C MET A 194 -6.21 21.17 -7.48
N ASP A 195 -6.87 21.57 -6.39
CA ASP A 195 -7.11 20.70 -5.23
C ASP A 195 -7.99 19.50 -5.60
N ASN A 196 -8.98 19.72 -6.47
CA ASN A 196 -9.82 18.65 -7.02
C ASN A 196 -9.03 17.63 -7.85
N VAL A 197 -8.11 18.07 -8.72
CA VAL A 197 -7.25 17.17 -9.51
C VAL A 197 -6.37 16.31 -8.61
N GLN A 198 -5.86 16.88 -7.51
CA GLN A 198 -5.01 16.17 -6.57
C GLN A 198 -5.79 15.13 -5.75
N TRP A 199 -6.98 15.50 -5.27
CA TRP A 199 -7.90 14.55 -4.62
C TRP A 199 -8.34 13.42 -5.55
N GLU A 200 -8.61 13.73 -6.81
CA GLU A 200 -8.87 12.74 -7.84
C GLU A 200 -7.68 11.79 -8.02
N SER A 201 -6.45 12.32 -8.05
CA SER A 201 -5.22 11.54 -8.15
C SER A 201 -5.05 10.57 -6.96
N ILE A 202 -5.31 11.04 -5.74
CA ILE A 202 -5.34 10.21 -4.52
C ILE A 202 -6.34 9.08 -4.69
N LEU A 203 -7.59 9.41 -5.02
CA LEU A 203 -8.65 8.41 -5.20
C LEU A 203 -8.30 7.41 -6.31
N ARG A 204 -7.62 7.83 -7.39
CA ARG A 204 -7.19 6.92 -8.46
C ARG A 204 -6.06 6.01 -8.02
N SER A 205 -5.08 6.53 -7.27
CA SER A 205 -3.96 5.74 -6.74
C SER A 205 -4.46 4.56 -5.89
N VAL A 206 -5.53 4.74 -5.12
CA VAL A 206 -6.13 3.67 -4.29
C VAL A 206 -7.31 2.94 -4.96
N SER A 207 -7.55 3.13 -6.27
CA SER A 207 -8.73 2.61 -7.01
C SER A 207 -10.10 2.99 -6.41
N ALA A 208 -10.17 4.10 -5.68
CA ALA A 208 -11.37 4.61 -5.02
C ALA A 208 -12.21 5.52 -5.90
N HIS A 209 -11.67 6.12 -6.97
CA HIS A 209 -12.33 7.23 -7.70
C HIS A 209 -13.79 6.95 -8.07
N ARG A 210 -14.08 5.81 -8.71
CA ARG A 210 -15.46 5.47 -9.08
C ARG A 210 -16.32 5.08 -7.88
N ALA A 211 -15.72 4.45 -6.87
CA ALA A 211 -16.43 3.99 -5.68
C ALA A 211 -16.80 5.15 -4.74
N TYR A 212 -16.03 6.23 -4.74
CA TYR A 212 -16.34 7.45 -4.00
C TYR A 212 -17.71 8.00 -4.39
N GLY A 213 -17.98 8.15 -5.69
CA GLY A 213 -19.28 8.62 -6.19
C GLY A 213 -20.47 7.68 -5.97
N TRP A 214 -20.25 6.49 -5.40
CA TRP A 214 -21.34 5.61 -4.94
C TRP A 214 -21.74 5.89 -3.48
N VAL A 215 -20.87 6.55 -2.72
CA VAL A 215 -21.06 6.83 -1.30
C VAL A 215 -21.35 8.31 -1.07
N TYR A 216 -20.65 9.17 -1.79
CA TYR A 216 -20.80 10.63 -1.71
C TYR A 216 -21.22 11.17 -3.08
N ASP A 217 -21.59 12.45 -3.10
CA ASP A 217 -21.89 13.17 -4.34
C ASP A 217 -20.66 13.27 -5.26
N ALA A 218 -20.89 13.62 -6.52
CA ALA A 218 -19.82 13.75 -7.53
C ALA A 218 -18.78 14.84 -7.19
N GLU A 219 -19.12 15.77 -6.28
CA GLU A 219 -18.21 16.79 -5.79
C GLU A 219 -17.16 16.18 -4.85
N LEU A 220 -15.88 16.44 -5.13
CA LEU A 220 -14.77 16.01 -4.30
C LEU A 220 -14.63 16.96 -3.12
N LYS A 221 -14.86 16.45 -1.91
CA LYS A 221 -14.67 17.21 -0.66
C LYS A 221 -13.56 16.54 0.17
N PRO A 222 -12.57 17.31 0.67
CA PRO A 222 -11.50 16.79 1.52
C PRO A 222 -11.99 15.88 2.65
N ALA A 223 -12.94 16.36 3.45
CA ALA A 223 -13.50 15.62 4.57
C ALA A 223 -14.16 14.31 4.13
N ASN A 224 -14.92 14.33 3.03
CA ASN A 224 -15.55 13.11 2.50
C ASN A 224 -14.53 12.09 2.02
N ILE A 225 -13.42 12.53 1.42
CA ILE A 225 -12.36 11.62 0.96
C ILE A 225 -11.61 11.01 2.14
N ALA A 226 -11.30 11.82 3.14
CA ALA A 226 -10.69 11.35 4.38
C ALA A 226 -11.63 10.35 5.09
N ASP A 227 -12.91 10.65 5.24
CA ASP A 227 -13.92 9.71 5.77
C ASP A 227 -13.99 8.42 4.93
N PHE A 228 -13.97 8.53 3.59
CA PHE A 228 -14.02 7.39 2.69
C PHE A 228 -12.82 6.45 2.82
N LEU A 229 -11.62 7.02 3.02
CA LEU A 229 -10.37 6.29 3.06
C LEU A 229 -9.93 5.93 4.50
N ILE A 230 -10.53 6.51 5.52
CA ILE A 230 -10.24 6.19 6.93
C ILE A 230 -11.34 5.29 7.49
N SER A 231 -12.59 5.76 7.50
CA SER A 231 -13.66 5.22 8.34
C SER A 231 -14.60 4.28 7.60
N ASN A 232 -14.69 4.38 6.27
CA ASN A 232 -15.69 3.63 5.51
C ASN A 232 -15.37 2.12 5.40
N GLY A 233 -16.05 1.28 6.18
CA GLY A 233 -15.90 -0.18 6.19
C GLY A 233 -16.35 -0.92 4.93
N ARG A 234 -16.72 -0.24 3.83
CA ARG A 234 -17.01 -0.87 2.53
C ARG A 234 -15.87 -0.70 1.52
N MET A 235 -15.04 0.33 1.68
CA MET A 235 -13.92 0.61 0.77
C MET A 235 -12.75 -0.34 1.08
N PRO A 236 -12.33 -1.23 0.15
CA PRO A 236 -11.34 -2.27 0.46
C PRO A 236 -9.95 -1.78 0.87
N ARG A 237 -9.64 -0.50 0.61
CA ARG A 237 -8.39 0.16 1.01
C ARG A 237 -8.55 1.13 2.17
N SER A 238 -9.75 1.31 2.72
CA SER A 238 -9.89 2.16 3.90
C SER A 238 -9.18 1.55 5.10
N LEU A 239 -8.74 2.42 6.02
CA LEU A 239 -8.04 1.98 7.24
C LEU A 239 -8.94 1.07 8.06
N ALA A 240 -10.21 1.45 8.26
CA ALA A 240 -11.23 0.66 8.94
C ALA A 240 -11.41 -0.73 8.31
N TYR A 241 -11.60 -0.82 6.99
CA TYR A 241 -11.77 -2.11 6.32
C TYR A 241 -10.52 -3.00 6.48
N CYS A 242 -9.33 -2.42 6.32
CA CYS A 242 -8.09 -3.17 6.47
C CYS A 242 -7.97 -3.75 7.89
N TYR A 243 -8.26 -2.95 8.91
CA TYR A 243 -8.22 -3.41 10.31
C TYR A 243 -9.31 -4.42 10.66
N GLU A 244 -10.51 -4.31 10.09
CA GLU A 244 -11.52 -5.36 10.21
C GLU A 244 -11.00 -6.71 9.70
N LYS A 245 -10.27 -6.70 8.58
CA LYS A 245 -9.66 -7.92 8.05
C LYS A 245 -8.47 -8.38 8.87
N ILE A 246 -7.62 -7.49 9.37
CA ILE A 246 -6.51 -7.85 10.26
C ILE A 246 -7.04 -8.55 11.51
N VAL A 247 -7.98 -7.91 12.23
CA VAL A 247 -8.60 -8.46 13.45
C VAL A 247 -9.30 -9.79 13.16
N SER A 248 -10.03 -9.89 12.04
CA SER A 248 -10.68 -11.15 11.65
C SER A 248 -9.67 -12.29 11.40
N ASN A 249 -8.57 -12.03 10.70
CA ASN A 249 -7.55 -13.03 10.40
C ASN A 249 -6.75 -13.42 11.65
N LEU A 250 -6.40 -12.46 12.51
CA LEU A 250 -5.83 -12.74 13.83
C LEU A 250 -6.78 -13.59 14.68
N GLY A 251 -8.08 -13.31 14.66
CA GLY A 251 -9.08 -14.11 15.35
C GLY A 251 -9.18 -15.57 14.85
N TYR A 252 -8.95 -15.83 13.55
CA TYR A 252 -8.84 -17.20 13.05
C TYR A 252 -7.56 -17.88 13.58
N LEU A 253 -6.43 -17.18 13.60
CA LEU A 253 -5.18 -17.71 14.15
C LEU A 253 -5.29 -17.99 15.66
N ALA A 254 -5.90 -17.10 16.42
CA ALA A 254 -6.12 -17.31 17.86
C ALA A 254 -6.95 -18.57 18.15
N ARG A 255 -7.96 -18.86 17.32
CA ARG A 255 -8.76 -20.09 17.44
C ARG A 255 -7.97 -21.34 17.07
N GLU A 256 -7.15 -21.26 16.02
CA GLU A 256 -6.33 -22.39 15.55
C GLU A 256 -5.23 -22.75 16.56
N TYR A 257 -4.55 -21.75 17.11
CA TYR A 257 -3.43 -21.92 18.03
C TYR A 257 -3.85 -22.00 19.51
N GLY A 258 -5.07 -21.60 19.85
CA GLY A 258 -5.58 -21.59 21.23
C GLY A 258 -4.98 -20.50 22.11
N GLU A 259 -4.29 -19.51 21.54
CA GLU A 259 -3.64 -18.42 22.26
C GLU A 259 -3.84 -17.07 21.56
N LYS A 260 -3.83 -15.99 22.34
CA LYS A 260 -3.76 -14.61 21.85
C LYS A 260 -2.39 -14.03 22.16
N HIS A 261 -1.87 -13.23 21.24
CA HIS A 261 -0.68 -12.40 21.43
C HIS A 261 -1.05 -10.92 21.50
N ALA A 262 -0.11 -10.07 21.93
CA ALA A 262 -0.28 -8.61 22.02
C ALA A 262 -0.89 -7.97 20.76
N ALA A 263 -0.50 -8.46 19.58
CA ALA A 263 -1.03 -7.99 18.30
C ALA A 263 -2.56 -8.03 18.19
N HIS A 264 -3.23 -8.97 18.89
CA HIS A 264 -4.68 -9.07 18.87
C HIS A 264 -5.32 -7.88 19.60
N GLU A 265 -4.80 -7.55 20.77
CA GLU A 265 -5.28 -6.44 21.57
C GLU A 265 -5.00 -5.11 20.88
N THR A 266 -3.77 -4.88 20.42
CA THR A 266 -3.42 -3.66 19.69
C THR A 266 -4.26 -3.49 18.42
N ALA A 267 -4.48 -4.56 17.64
CA ALA A 267 -5.32 -4.48 16.44
C ALA A 267 -6.80 -4.22 16.76
N GLU A 268 -7.34 -4.84 17.82
CA GLU A 268 -8.72 -4.60 18.29
C GLU A 268 -8.89 -3.15 18.75
N GLN A 269 -7.92 -2.60 19.50
CA GLN A 269 -7.91 -1.20 19.95
C GLN A 269 -7.85 -0.21 18.77
N THR A 270 -6.96 -0.43 17.80
CA THR A 270 -6.88 0.43 16.61
C THR A 270 -8.18 0.39 15.80
N LEU A 271 -8.77 -0.80 15.63
CA LEU A 271 -10.07 -0.93 14.96
C LEU A 271 -11.18 -0.19 15.71
N GLN A 272 -11.19 -0.24 17.04
CA GLN A 272 -12.15 0.48 17.86
C GLN A 272 -11.99 2.00 17.66
N SER A 273 -10.76 2.51 17.71
CA SER A 273 -10.47 3.94 17.47
C SER A 273 -10.96 4.41 16.10
N LEU A 274 -10.71 3.62 15.04
CA LEU A 274 -11.17 3.90 13.68
C LEU A 274 -12.70 3.93 13.54
N ARG A 275 -13.43 3.25 14.42
CA ARG A 275 -14.90 3.18 14.38
C ARG A 275 -15.58 4.21 15.28
N SER A 276 -14.88 4.65 16.32
CA SER A 276 -15.47 5.51 17.35
C SER A 276 -15.30 7.00 17.08
N ARG A 277 -14.31 7.41 16.26
CA ARG A 277 -14.07 8.82 15.94
C ARG A 277 -14.87 9.22 14.71
N SER A 278 -15.53 10.38 14.78
CA SER A 278 -16.11 10.98 13.59
C SER A 278 -15.00 11.59 12.73
N ILE A 279 -15.29 11.85 11.45
CA ILE A 279 -14.32 12.54 10.60
C ILE A 279 -14.04 13.96 11.11
N ASP A 280 -15.05 14.64 11.68
CA ASP A 280 -14.90 15.98 12.24
C ASP A 280 -13.90 15.97 13.41
N ASP A 281 -13.99 14.97 14.31
CA ASP A 281 -13.02 14.80 15.41
C ASP A 281 -11.58 14.60 14.90
N ILE A 282 -11.42 13.83 13.82
CA ILE A 282 -10.10 13.58 13.20
C ILE A 282 -9.54 14.86 12.58
N MET A 283 -10.38 15.65 11.91
CA MET A 283 -9.98 16.92 11.33
C MET A 283 -9.62 17.96 12.40
N ASP A 284 -10.36 17.98 13.53
CA ASP A 284 -10.11 18.85 14.67
C ASP A 284 -8.82 18.48 15.43
N GLN A 285 -8.51 17.19 15.54
CA GLN A 285 -7.21 16.72 16.08
C GLN A 285 -6.03 17.11 15.18
N GLY A 286 -6.28 17.20 13.87
CA GLY A 286 -5.24 17.28 12.84
C GLY A 286 -5.10 15.95 12.12
N LEU A 287 -5.36 15.97 10.80
CA LEU A 287 -5.34 14.75 9.98
C LEU A 287 -3.94 14.12 9.93
N HIS A 288 -2.90 14.94 9.85
CA HIS A 288 -1.52 14.45 9.80
C HIS A 288 -1.13 13.74 11.09
N GLU A 289 -1.34 14.40 12.24
CA GLU A 289 -1.04 13.86 13.56
C GLU A 289 -1.79 12.54 13.81
N TYR A 290 -3.05 12.48 13.35
CA TYR A 290 -3.84 11.26 13.39
C TYR A 290 -3.25 10.13 12.53
N LEU A 291 -2.79 10.44 11.31
CA LEU A 291 -2.21 9.46 10.40
C LEU A 291 -0.83 8.97 10.86
N GLU A 292 0.00 9.83 11.45
CA GLU A 292 1.25 9.41 12.08
C GLU A 292 1.02 8.47 13.26
N GLU A 293 0.08 8.80 14.14
CA GLU A 293 -0.33 7.94 15.25
C GLU A 293 -0.80 6.57 14.72
N PHE A 294 -1.62 6.58 13.67
CA PHE A 294 -2.08 5.36 13.01
C PHE A 294 -0.93 4.53 12.41
N ILE A 295 0.00 5.16 11.69
CA ILE A 295 1.16 4.48 11.08
C ILE A 295 2.02 3.84 12.18
N SER A 296 2.25 4.54 13.29
CA SER A 296 2.96 4.02 14.46
C SER A 296 2.28 2.77 15.02
N HIS A 297 0.95 2.81 15.23
CA HIS A 297 0.18 1.66 15.68
C HIS A 297 0.21 0.49 14.67
N ASN A 298 0.14 0.77 13.36
CA ASN A 298 0.21 -0.25 12.32
C ASN A 298 1.57 -0.97 12.28
N ASN A 299 2.65 -0.21 12.45
CA ASN A 299 4.00 -0.77 12.58
C ASN A 299 4.13 -1.63 13.84
N ARG A 300 3.60 -1.16 14.97
CA ARG A 300 3.57 -1.92 16.22
C ARG A 300 2.84 -3.26 16.08
N VAL A 301 1.66 -3.28 15.46
CA VAL A 301 0.92 -4.53 15.20
C VAL A 301 1.78 -5.48 14.35
N GLY A 302 2.45 -4.99 13.31
CA GLY A 302 3.37 -5.80 12.49
C GLY A 302 4.52 -6.41 13.30
N GLN A 303 5.10 -5.66 14.22
CA GLN A 303 6.16 -6.13 15.11
C GLN A 303 5.63 -7.18 16.10
N GLU A 304 4.50 -6.91 16.76
CA GLU A 304 3.89 -7.84 17.71
C GLU A 304 3.45 -9.17 17.06
N ILE A 305 3.06 -9.16 15.79
CA ILE A 305 2.82 -10.38 15.00
C ILE A 305 4.12 -11.17 14.82
N THR A 306 5.18 -10.47 14.43
CA THR A 306 6.52 -11.06 14.20
C THR A 306 7.03 -11.74 15.47
N ASP A 307 6.89 -11.07 16.61
CA ASP A 307 7.33 -11.58 17.91
C ASP A 307 6.44 -12.71 18.43
N GLY A 308 5.11 -12.51 18.40
CA GLY A 308 4.13 -13.48 18.91
C GLY A 308 4.17 -14.82 18.17
N TYR A 309 4.21 -14.77 16.84
CA TYR A 309 4.27 -15.97 15.98
C TYR A 309 5.70 -16.40 15.62
N ARG A 310 6.71 -15.78 16.25
CA ARG A 310 8.12 -16.21 16.19
C ARG A 310 8.66 -16.32 14.77
N PHE A 311 8.56 -15.22 14.02
CA PHE A 311 9.10 -15.11 12.66
C PHE A 311 10.63 -15.12 12.67
N TYR A 312 11.23 -16.28 12.93
CA TYR A 312 12.69 -16.46 12.88
C TYR A 312 13.17 -16.66 11.43
N ASN A 313 14.36 -16.16 11.15
CA ASN A 313 15.07 -16.35 9.88
C ASN A 313 15.65 -17.76 9.76
#